data_AF-A0A967W1W5-F1
#
_entry.id   AF-A0A967W1W5-F1
#
_cell.length_a   1.000
_cell.length_b   1.000
_cell.length_c   1.000
_cell.angle_alpha   90.00
_cell.angle_beta   90.00
_cell.angle_gamma   90.00
#
_symmetry.space_group_name_H-M   'P 1'
#
loop_
_entity.id
_entity.type
_entity.pdbx_description
1 polymer ?
#
loop_
_entity_poly.entity_id
_entity_poly.type
_entity_poly.pdbx_seq_one_letter_code
_entity_poly.pdbx_strand_id
1 'polypeptide(L)'
;MKSFIQVITVISVVAAVLLTGCKQSMVISKVDYSQSIESVLQPDDEGTVTDPQHGITFNIKPIQYAETQDTSSVTTNQVRYIRGQEGYYYITAPDYKNVYVMAPEKGKLVLKETLKVT
;
A
#
# COMPACT_ATOMS: atom_id res chain seq x y z
N MET A 1 -22.18 -32.37 -48.27
CA MET A 1 -20.93 -31.57 -48.36
C MET A 1 -21.13 -30.10 -47.96
N LYS A 2 -22.09 -29.34 -48.53
CA LYS A 2 -22.32 -27.91 -48.17
C LYS A 2 -22.55 -27.63 -46.67
N SER A 3 -23.36 -28.46 -45.99
CA SER A 3 -23.67 -28.32 -44.55
C SER A 3 -22.43 -28.56 -43.64
N PHE A 4 -21.59 -29.54 -43.97
CA PHE A 4 -20.34 -29.80 -43.25
C PHE A 4 -19.34 -28.64 -43.37
N ILE A 5 -19.22 -28.05 -44.57
CA ILE A 5 -18.36 -26.88 -44.81
C ILE A 5 -18.88 -25.68 -44.01
N GLN A 6 -20.20 -25.45 -43.96
CA GLN A 6 -20.80 -24.37 -43.17
C GLN A 6 -20.51 -24.51 -41.67
N VAL A 7 -20.62 -25.71 -41.10
CA VAL A 7 -20.33 -25.94 -39.66
C VAL A 7 -18.86 -25.66 -39.35
N ILE A 8 -17.94 -26.12 -40.20
CA ILE A 8 -16.50 -25.84 -40.05
C ILE A 8 -16.23 -24.33 -40.12
N THR A 9 -16.91 -23.62 -41.03
CA THR A 9 -16.74 -22.18 -41.20
C THR A 9 -17.23 -21.41 -39.96
N VAL A 10 -18.38 -21.80 -39.39
CA VAL A 10 -18.92 -21.18 -38.17
C VAL A 10 -18.02 -21.42 -36.96
N ILE A 11 -17.52 -22.64 -36.79
CA ILE A 11 -16.58 -22.97 -35.69
C ILE A 11 -15.29 -22.15 -35.82
N SER A 12 -14.78 -21.98 -37.05
CA SER A 12 -13.57 -21.18 -37.29
C SER A 12 -13.78 -19.70 -36.99
N VAL A 13 -14.94 -19.13 -37.31
CA VAL A 13 -15.30 -17.74 -36.98
C VAL A 13 -15.46 -17.56 -35.46
N VAL A 14 -16.11 -18.49 -34.77
CA VAL A 14 -16.26 -18.43 -33.31
C VAL A 14 -14.90 -18.53 -32.60
N ALA A 15 -14.02 -19.41 -33.08
CA ALA A 15 -12.66 -19.53 -32.55
C ALA A 15 -11.83 -18.25 -32.75
N ALA A 16 -11.97 -17.57 -33.89
CA ALA A 16 -11.28 -16.31 -34.17
C ALA A 16 -11.72 -15.16 -33.24
N VAL A 17 -13.01 -15.10 -32.88
CA VAL A 17 -13.55 -14.08 -31.96
C VAL A 17 -13.08 -14.29 -30.52
N LEU A 18 -12.82 -15.53 -30.11
CA LEU A 18 -12.32 -15.84 -28.76
C LEU A 18 -10.85 -15.43 -28.55
N LEU A 19 -10.07 -15.25 -29.62
CA LEU A 19 -8.64 -14.90 -29.54
C LEU A 19 -8.36 -13.39 -29.41
N THR A 20 -9.35 -12.52 -29.62
CA THR A 20 -9.17 -11.06 -29.53
C THR A 20 -9.26 -10.50 -28.11
N GLY A 21 -9.43 -11.36 -27.09
CA GLY A 21 -9.74 -10.96 -25.71
C GLY A 21 -8.55 -10.64 -24.80
N CYS A 22 -7.31 -10.91 -25.22
CA CYS A 22 -6.13 -10.60 -24.41
C CYS A 22 -5.80 -9.10 -24.48
N LYS A 23 -6.51 -8.29 -23.68
CA LYS A 23 -6.12 -6.89 -23.46
C LYS A 23 -4.72 -6.89 -22.85
N GLN A 24 -3.73 -6.36 -23.58
CA GLN A 24 -2.41 -6.16 -23.01
C GLN A 24 -2.54 -5.18 -21.84
N SER A 25 -2.29 -5.65 -20.62
CA SER A 25 -2.23 -4.79 -19.45
C SER A 25 -1.02 -3.88 -19.61
N MET A 26 -1.26 -2.57 -19.58
CA MET A 26 -0.17 -1.60 -19.51
C MET A 26 0.50 -1.73 -18.14
N VAL A 27 1.82 -1.96 -18.12
CA VAL A 27 2.62 -2.07 -16.91
C VAL A 27 3.78 -1.10 -17.02
N ILE A 28 3.91 -0.22 -16.02
CA ILE A 28 5.09 0.64 -15.86
C ILE A 28 5.97 -0.01 -14.81
N SER A 29 7.19 -0.37 -15.20
CA SER A 29 8.17 -1.05 -14.34
C SER A 29 9.21 -0.07 -13.81
N LYS A 30 9.92 -0.45 -12.74
CA LYS A 30 11.00 0.35 -12.12
C LYS A 30 10.55 1.73 -11.65
N VAL A 31 9.35 1.78 -11.06
CA VAL A 31 8.84 2.99 -10.43
C VAL A 31 9.56 3.18 -9.09
N ASP A 32 10.11 4.37 -8.87
CA ASP A 32 10.62 4.78 -7.57
C ASP A 32 9.48 5.51 -6.82
N TYR A 33 9.01 4.92 -5.73
CA TYR A 33 7.93 5.48 -4.92
C TYR A 33 8.44 6.36 -3.77
N SER A 34 9.74 6.58 -3.68
CA SER A 34 10.33 7.33 -2.57
C SER A 34 9.90 8.79 -2.57
N GLN A 35 9.74 9.35 -1.36
CA GLN A 35 9.47 10.76 -1.15
C GLN A 35 10.72 11.39 -0.51
N SER A 36 11.18 12.52 -1.07
CA SER A 36 12.50 13.10 -0.74
C SER A 36 12.63 13.72 0.66
N ILE A 37 11.54 13.85 1.42
CA ILE A 37 11.57 14.45 2.76
C ILE A 37 10.82 13.57 3.77
N GLU A 38 11.43 13.36 4.94
CA GLU A 38 10.73 12.78 6.09
C GLU A 38 9.54 13.68 6.44
N SER A 39 8.37 13.05 6.58
CA SER A 39 7.15 13.77 6.96
C SER A 39 7.00 13.70 8.47
N VAL A 40 6.86 14.87 9.08
CA VAL A 40 6.65 15.05 10.51
C VAL A 40 5.23 15.56 10.72
N LEU A 41 4.39 14.73 11.32
CA LEU A 41 2.95 14.97 11.46
C LEU A 41 2.52 14.87 12.91
N GLN A 42 1.40 15.50 13.24
CA GLN A 42 0.79 15.41 14.57
C GLN A 42 -0.47 14.53 14.49
N PRO A 43 -0.59 13.49 15.34
CA PRO A 43 -1.84 12.74 15.45
C PRO A 43 -2.92 13.58 16.16
N ASP A 44 -4.18 13.34 15.84
CA ASP A 44 -5.34 13.86 16.61
C ASP A 44 -5.62 13.02 17.87
N ASP A 45 -6.65 13.40 18.64
CA ASP A 45 -7.03 12.75 19.90
C ASP A 45 -7.47 11.28 19.70
N GLU A 46 -7.98 10.96 18.50
CA GLU A 46 -8.37 9.62 18.07
C GLU A 46 -7.17 8.78 17.60
N GLY A 47 -6.01 9.41 17.40
CA GLY A 47 -4.76 8.81 16.91
C GLY A 47 -4.65 8.79 15.40
N THR A 48 -5.48 9.54 14.69
CA THR A 48 -5.42 9.69 13.23
C THR A 48 -4.27 10.62 12.86
N VAL A 49 -3.42 10.15 11.96
CA VAL A 49 -2.31 10.90 11.34
C VAL A 49 -2.69 11.15 9.89
N THR A 50 -2.63 12.40 9.44
CA THR A 50 -2.96 12.78 8.05
C THR A 50 -1.83 13.59 7.42
N ASP A 51 -1.34 13.13 6.27
CA ASP A 51 -0.51 13.91 5.35
C ASP A 51 -1.34 14.39 4.15
N PRO A 52 -1.73 15.68 4.10
CA PRO A 52 -2.47 16.21 2.97
C PRO A 52 -1.62 16.38 1.70
N GLN A 53 -0.31 16.52 1.83
CA GLN A 53 0.62 16.72 0.70
C GLN A 53 0.85 15.41 -0.06
N HIS A 54 0.94 14.30 0.67
CA HIS A 54 1.22 12.98 0.13
C HIS A 54 -0.02 12.05 0.09
N GLY A 55 -1.14 12.50 0.65
CA GLY A 55 -2.44 11.83 0.56
C GLY A 55 -2.55 10.54 1.36
N ILE A 56 -1.91 10.47 2.53
CA ILE A 56 -2.00 9.31 3.42
C ILE A 56 -2.68 9.67 4.75
N THR A 57 -3.60 8.82 5.19
CA THR A 57 -4.24 8.91 6.50
C THR A 57 -4.25 7.54 7.16
N PHE A 58 -3.81 7.43 8.42
CA PHE A 58 -3.79 6.17 9.18
C PHE A 58 -3.93 6.41 10.68
N ASN A 59 -4.22 5.37 11.46
CA ASN A 59 -4.29 5.45 12.92
C ASN A 59 -3.00 4.91 13.57
N ILE A 60 -2.41 5.69 14.49
CA ILE A 60 -1.14 5.37 15.16
C ILE A 60 -1.29 4.42 16.36
N LYS A 61 -2.50 4.29 16.94
CA LYS A 61 -2.73 3.51 18.18
C LYS A 61 -2.26 2.04 18.11
N PRO A 62 -2.37 1.30 17.00
CA PRO A 62 -1.81 -0.04 16.90
C PRO A 62 -0.28 -0.08 17.08
N ILE A 63 0.43 0.92 16.55
CA ILE A 63 1.88 1.07 16.74
C ILE A 63 2.17 1.47 18.20
N GLN A 64 1.42 2.43 18.74
CA GLN A 64 1.55 2.85 20.14
C GLN A 64 1.38 1.69 21.12
N TYR A 65 0.38 0.83 20.89
CA TYR A 65 0.16 -0.35 21.72
C TYR A 65 1.37 -1.28 21.72
N ALA A 66 2.01 -1.46 20.57
CA ALA A 66 3.22 -2.28 20.48
C ALA A 66 4.40 -1.70 21.29
N GLU A 67 4.46 -0.38 21.47
CA GLU A 67 5.51 0.30 22.25
C GLU A 67 5.18 0.40 23.75
N THR A 68 3.91 0.63 24.10
CA THR A 68 3.50 1.06 25.44
C THR A 68 2.55 0.10 26.15
N GLN A 69 1.94 -0.84 25.42
CA GLN A 69 0.83 -1.69 25.87
C GLN A 69 -0.41 -0.89 26.29
N ASP A 70 -0.57 0.35 25.82
CA ASP A 70 -1.69 1.23 26.15
C ASP A 70 -2.24 1.95 24.89
N THR A 71 -3.56 2.02 24.79
CA THR A 71 -4.32 2.74 23.73
C THR A 71 -5.38 3.70 24.30
N SER A 72 -5.41 3.90 25.61
CA SER A 72 -6.40 4.72 26.33
C SER A 72 -6.39 6.19 25.88
N SER A 73 -5.20 6.70 25.56
CA SER A 73 -4.96 8.05 25.05
C SER A 73 -3.82 8.01 24.04
N VAL A 74 -3.71 9.05 23.20
CA VAL A 74 -2.57 9.20 22.29
C VAL A 74 -1.38 9.72 23.09
N THR A 75 -0.28 8.97 23.09
CA THR A 75 0.88 9.24 23.96
C THR A 75 2.00 10.02 23.27
N THR A 76 1.88 10.27 21.97
CA THR A 76 2.86 11.04 21.20
C THR A 76 2.19 12.22 20.52
N ASN A 77 2.86 13.38 20.54
CA ASN A 77 2.42 14.57 19.81
C ASN A 77 2.99 14.60 18.38
N GLN A 78 3.79 13.61 18.00
CA GLN A 78 4.51 13.61 16.74
C GLN A 78 4.67 12.19 16.19
N VAL A 79 4.37 12.03 14.91
CA VAL A 79 4.61 10.82 14.11
C VAL A 79 5.53 11.20 12.96
N ARG A 80 6.57 10.40 12.78
CA ARG A 80 7.56 10.52 11.71
C ARG A 80 7.35 9.38 10.75
N TYR A 81 7.31 9.67 9.45
CA TYR A 81 7.39 8.61 8.47
C TYR A 81 8.22 8.96 7.24
N ILE A 82 8.75 7.92 6.60
CA ILE A 82 9.43 7.99 5.30
C ILE A 82 8.77 6.97 4.37
N ARG A 83 8.48 7.36 3.12
CA ARG A 83 8.11 6.43 2.06
C ARG A 83 9.35 6.05 1.25
N GLY A 84 9.72 4.78 1.27
CA GLY A 84 10.91 4.26 0.56
C GLY A 84 10.66 3.94 -0.91
N GLN A 85 11.72 3.53 -1.61
CA GLN A 85 11.72 3.27 -3.06
C GLN A 85 10.72 2.19 -3.48
N GLU A 86 10.60 1.13 -2.68
CA GLU A 86 9.65 0.02 -2.90
C GLU A 86 8.21 0.35 -2.45
N GLY A 87 7.96 1.59 -2.01
CA GLY A 87 6.65 2.05 -1.55
C GLY A 87 6.31 1.68 -0.10
N TYR A 88 7.23 1.06 0.64
CA TYR A 88 7.09 0.82 2.08
C TYR A 88 7.11 2.14 2.87
N TYR A 89 6.35 2.15 3.96
CA TYR A 89 6.35 3.24 4.95
C TYR A 89 7.16 2.82 6.16
N TYR A 90 8.13 3.63 6.53
CA TYR A 90 8.91 3.50 7.76
C TYR A 90 8.32 4.48 8.76
N ILE A 91 7.65 3.98 9.80
CA ILE A 91 6.88 4.81 10.74
C ILE A 91 7.50 4.71 12.14
N THR A 92 7.64 5.84 12.81
CA THR A 92 8.09 5.92 14.21
C THR A 92 7.54 7.20 14.87
N ALA A 93 7.83 7.37 16.16
CA ALA A 93 7.51 8.55 16.94
C ALA A 93 8.62 8.82 17.96
N PRO A 94 8.70 10.02 18.56
CA PRO A 94 9.57 10.26 19.70
C PRO A 94 9.40 9.18 20.78
N ASP A 95 10.52 8.78 21.39
CA ASP A 95 10.60 7.77 22.46
C ASP A 95 10.19 6.33 22.07
N TYR A 96 9.77 6.08 20.82
CA TYR A 96 9.52 4.73 20.34
C TYR A 96 10.83 4.00 20.13
N LYS A 97 10.88 2.75 20.57
CA LYS A 97 12.09 1.91 20.48
C LYS A 97 12.24 1.27 19.13
N ASN A 98 11.21 1.33 18.29
CA ASN A 98 11.19 0.68 16.99
C ASN A 98 10.78 1.62 15.85
N VAL A 99 11.22 1.24 14.65
CA VAL A 99 10.69 1.71 13.37
C VAL A 99 9.88 0.57 12.76
N TYR A 100 8.65 0.88 12.38
CA TYR A 100 7.69 -0.07 11.84
C TYR A 100 7.67 0.04 10.32
N VAL A 101 8.06 -1.04 9.64
CA VAL A 101 8.07 -1.12 8.17
C VAL A 101 6.72 -1.66 7.71
N MET A 102 5.96 -0.81 7.04
CA MET A 102 4.57 -1.07 6.66
C MET A 102 4.41 -1.12 5.14
N ALA A 103 3.86 -2.22 4.63
CA ALA A 103 3.50 -2.37 3.22
C ALA A 103 2.14 -1.72 2.93
N PRO A 104 2.01 -0.93 1.86
CA PRO A 104 0.71 -0.48 1.39
C PRO A 104 -0.05 -1.64 0.76
N GLU A 105 -1.27 -1.85 1.23
CA GLU A 105 -2.30 -2.66 0.57
C GLU A 105 -3.55 -1.80 0.38
N LYS A 106 -4.55 -2.32 -0.34
CA LYS A 106 -5.78 -1.58 -0.62
C LYS A 106 -6.46 -1.15 0.70
N GLY A 107 -6.37 0.14 1.01
CA GLY A 107 -7.00 0.75 2.18
C GLY A 107 -6.35 0.41 3.53
N LYS A 108 -5.13 -0.13 3.57
CA LYS A 108 -4.47 -0.52 4.83
C LYS A 108 -2.95 -0.54 4.72
N LEU A 109 -2.31 -0.47 5.88
CA LEU A 109 -0.88 -0.67 6.06
C LEU A 109 -0.65 -2.00 6.79
N VAL A 110 0.19 -2.86 6.25
CA VAL A 110 0.48 -4.19 6.81
C VAL A 110 1.91 -4.24 7.31
N LEU A 111 2.11 -4.59 8.58
CA LEU A 111 3.43 -4.75 9.17
C LEU A 111 4.22 -5.83 8.42
N LYS A 112 5.43 -5.49 7.98
CA LYS A 112 6.38 -6.44 7.38
C LYS A 112 7.54 -6.74 8.30
N GLU A 113 8.07 -5.70 8.94
CA GLU A 113 9.26 -5.82 9.77
C GLU A 113 9.24 -4.73 10.85
N THR A 114 9.87 -5.04 11.98
CA THR A 114 10.11 -4.11 13.07
C THR A 114 11.62 -3.96 13.23
N LEU A 115 12.13 -2.75 13.07
CA LEU A 115 13.54 -2.44 13.21
C LEU A 115 13.78 -1.77 14.55
N LYS A 116 14.69 -2.28 15.37
CA LYS A 116 14.98 -1.71 16.68
C LYS A 116 15.92 -0.51 16.55
N VAL A 117 15.53 0.62 17.13
CA VAL A 117 16.40 1.79 17.29
C VAL A 117 17.35 1.47 18.44
N THR A 118 18.65 1.36 18.15
CA THR A 118 19.69 1.02 19.14
C THR A 118 20.22 2.26 19.83
#